data_AF-A0AAD4M7T1-F1
#
_entry.id   AF-A0AAD4M7T1-F1
#
_cell.length_a   1.000
_cell.length_b   1.000
_cell.length_c   1.000
_cell.angle_alpha   90.00
_cell.angle_beta   90.00
_cell.angle_gamma   90.00
#
_symmetry.space_group_name_H-M   'P 1'
#
loop_
_entity.id
_entity.type
_entity.pdbx_description
1 polymer ?
#
loop_
_entity_poly.entity_id
_entity_poly.type
_entity_poly.pdbx_seq_one_letter_code
_entity_poly.pdbx_strand_id
1 'polypeptide(L)'
;VRSSAWIYLFNLATSPNQLELASSKFSQFVESGRQFRDKHTIAFVRRCTELRCPQLALTVFSNRPAYRMDLTFTAARLLLYAIHKDYPLSDSVILASLFPLYNLPKLSSDPISFALFMSACVREAKVSGSQPAWTIATTLLSPFEELLSQTPP
;
A
#
# COMPACT_ATOMS: atom_id res chain seq x y z
N VAL A 1 14.85 -12.38 -17.10
CA VAL A 1 14.17 -11.08 -17.34
C VAL A 1 15.09 -9.93 -16.93
N ARG A 2 15.42 -8.97 -17.81
CA ARG A 2 16.19 -7.76 -17.44
C ARG A 2 15.38 -6.92 -16.44
N SER A 3 16.02 -6.20 -15.51
CA SER A 3 15.30 -5.39 -14.51
C SER A 3 14.31 -4.40 -15.13
N SER A 4 14.65 -3.76 -16.26
CA SER A 4 13.75 -2.89 -17.01
C SER A 4 12.53 -3.59 -17.63
N ALA A 5 12.64 -4.88 -17.94
CA ALA A 5 11.56 -5.63 -18.56
C ALA A 5 10.38 -5.86 -17.59
N TRP A 6 10.59 -5.82 -16.27
CA TRP A 6 9.50 -5.88 -15.29
C TRP A 6 8.59 -4.65 -15.34
N ILE A 7 9.18 -3.46 -15.43
CA ILE A 7 8.40 -2.21 -15.57
C ILE A 7 7.56 -2.27 -16.83
N TYR A 8 8.16 -2.71 -17.94
CA TYR A 8 7.43 -2.88 -19.20
C TYR A 8 6.30 -3.92 -19.07
N LEU A 9 6.56 -5.05 -18.44
CA LEU A 9 5.57 -6.10 -18.20
C LEU A 9 4.38 -5.59 -17.38
N PHE A 10 4.64 -4.86 -16.29
CA PHE A 10 3.57 -4.24 -15.50
C PHE A 10 2.78 -3.24 -16.33
N ASN A 11 3.45 -2.37 -17.09
CA ASN A 11 2.77 -1.38 -17.93
C ASN A 11 1.91 -2.02 -19.04
N LEU A 12 2.32 -3.18 -19.57
CA LEU A 12 1.56 -3.91 -20.57
C LEU A 12 0.40 -4.73 -20.00
N ALA A 13 0.42 -5.05 -18.70
CA ALA A 13 -0.64 -5.84 -18.10
C ALA A 13 -1.98 -5.11 -18.23
N THR A 14 -2.97 -5.71 -18.87
CA THR A 14 -4.31 -5.14 -19.13
C THR A 14 -5.38 -5.73 -18.21
N SER A 15 -5.06 -6.76 -17.44
CA SER A 15 -5.97 -7.40 -16.51
C SER A 15 -5.30 -7.80 -15.19
N PRO A 16 -6.07 -7.92 -14.09
CA PRO A 16 -5.56 -8.41 -12.80
C PRO A 16 -4.86 -9.77 -12.92
N ASN A 17 -5.44 -10.70 -13.70
CA ASN A 17 -4.86 -12.04 -13.91
C ASN A 17 -3.43 -11.98 -14.50
N GLN A 18 -3.15 -11.00 -15.37
CA GLN A 18 -1.80 -10.83 -15.92
C GLN A 18 -0.80 -10.36 -14.85
N LEU A 19 -1.24 -9.52 -13.91
CA LEU A 19 -0.42 -9.11 -12.77
C LEU A 19 -0.23 -10.25 -11.75
N GLU A 20 -1.22 -11.11 -11.56
CA GLU A 20 -1.11 -12.32 -10.74
C GLU A 20 -0.10 -13.31 -11.33
N LEU A 21 -0.18 -13.54 -12.64
CA LEU A 21 0.81 -14.36 -13.34
C LEU A 21 2.21 -13.75 -13.24
N ALA A 22 2.32 -12.43 -13.34
CA ALA A 22 3.59 -11.73 -13.15
C ALA A 22 4.14 -11.92 -11.73
N SER A 23 3.29 -11.75 -10.71
CA SER A 23 3.71 -11.87 -9.30
C SER A 23 4.13 -13.29 -8.94
N SER A 24 3.56 -14.32 -9.57
CA SER A 24 3.97 -15.72 -9.41
C SER A 24 5.44 -15.99 -9.78
N LYS A 25 6.07 -15.09 -10.55
CA LYS A 25 7.45 -15.21 -11.03
C LYS A 25 8.45 -14.35 -10.24
N PHE A 26 8.00 -13.61 -9.21
CA PHE A 26 8.86 -12.71 -8.46
C PHE A 26 9.96 -13.45 -7.67
N SER A 27 9.61 -14.55 -6.98
CA SER A 27 10.59 -15.37 -6.25
C SER A 27 11.70 -15.89 -7.16
N GLN A 28 11.35 -16.48 -8.31
CA GLN A 28 12.30 -17.00 -9.29
C GLN A 28 13.26 -15.92 -9.80
N PHE A 29 12.76 -14.70 -9.98
CA PHE A 29 13.60 -13.57 -10.35
C PHE A 29 14.63 -13.24 -9.26
N VAL A 30 14.22 -13.24 -7.99
CA VAL A 30 15.12 -12.98 -6.86
C VAL A 30 16.10 -14.12 -6.64
N GLU A 31 15.66 -15.37 -6.74
CA GLU A 31 16.48 -16.59 -6.65
C GLU A 31 17.58 -16.62 -7.73
N SER A 32 17.36 -15.98 -8.88
CA SER A 32 18.39 -15.80 -9.92
C SER A 32 19.48 -14.77 -9.57
N GLY A 33 19.55 -14.33 -8.31
CA GLY A 33 20.52 -13.33 -7.81
C GLY A 33 20.16 -11.89 -8.17
N ARG A 34 18.92 -11.62 -8.60
CA ARG A 34 18.45 -10.28 -8.97
C ARG A 34 17.60 -9.69 -7.85
N GLN A 35 17.35 -8.38 -7.90
CA GLN A 35 16.57 -7.69 -6.88
C GLN A 35 15.61 -6.69 -7.51
N PHE A 36 14.45 -6.55 -6.89
CA PHE A 36 13.52 -5.47 -7.19
C PHE A 36 14.00 -4.18 -6.51
N ARG A 37 14.16 -3.14 -7.33
CA ARG A 37 14.35 -1.75 -6.87
C ARG A 37 13.01 -1.02 -6.73
N ASP A 38 12.99 0.09 -6.01
CA ASP A 38 11.83 0.93 -5.73
C ASP A 38 10.95 1.23 -6.94
N LYS A 39 11.56 1.55 -8.08
CA LYS A 39 10.85 1.81 -9.33
C LYS A 39 9.97 0.66 -9.80
N HIS A 40 10.35 -0.60 -9.52
CA HIS A 40 9.54 -1.77 -9.87
C HIS A 40 8.38 -1.92 -8.91
N THR A 41 8.61 -1.75 -7.61
CA THR A 41 7.57 -1.78 -6.57
C THR A 41 6.52 -0.71 -6.84
N ILE A 42 6.95 0.52 -7.15
CA ILE A 42 6.04 1.63 -7.49
C ILE A 42 5.26 1.31 -8.77
N ALA A 43 5.92 0.82 -9.83
CA ALA A 43 5.24 0.46 -11.08
C ALA A 43 4.20 -0.66 -10.87
N PHE A 44 4.52 -1.66 -10.06
CA PHE A 44 3.61 -2.76 -9.73
C PHE A 44 2.37 -2.25 -8.97
N VAL A 45 2.56 -1.51 -7.87
CA VAL A 45 1.44 -0.96 -7.08
C VAL A 45 0.59 0.00 -7.91
N ARG A 46 1.23 0.86 -8.71
CA ARG A 46 0.53 1.77 -9.62
C ARG A 46 -0.36 0.98 -10.57
N ARG A 47 0.15 -0.08 -11.18
CA ARG A 47 -0.65 -0.89 -12.11
C ARG A 47 -1.79 -1.63 -11.39
N CYS A 48 -1.55 -2.18 -10.20
CA CYS A 48 -2.61 -2.78 -9.39
C CYS A 48 -3.73 -1.76 -9.09
N THR A 49 -3.36 -0.51 -8.85
CA THR A 49 -4.32 0.59 -8.63
C THR A 49 -5.11 0.92 -9.89
N GLU A 50 -4.41 1.10 -11.03
CA GLU A 50 -5.03 1.42 -12.33
C GLU A 50 -6.00 0.32 -12.81
N LEU A 51 -5.69 -0.95 -12.55
CA LEU A 51 -6.54 -2.10 -12.89
C LEU A 51 -7.59 -2.44 -11.81
N ARG A 52 -7.74 -1.59 -10.78
CA ARG A 52 -8.68 -1.78 -9.67
C ARG A 52 -8.52 -3.12 -8.94
N CYS A 53 -7.28 -3.55 -8.74
CA CYS A 53 -6.92 -4.74 -7.98
C CYS A 53 -5.82 -4.48 -6.92
N PRO A 54 -5.94 -3.45 -6.06
CA PRO A 54 -4.94 -3.14 -5.03
C PRO A 54 -4.78 -4.27 -3.99
N GLN A 55 -5.80 -5.11 -3.80
CA GLN A 55 -5.72 -6.28 -2.92
C GLN A 55 -4.64 -7.27 -3.36
N LEU A 56 -4.36 -7.39 -4.66
CA LEU A 56 -3.22 -8.18 -5.16
C LEU A 56 -1.89 -7.65 -4.61
N ALA A 57 -1.73 -6.31 -4.59
CA ALA A 57 -0.53 -5.71 -4.01
C ALA A 57 -0.45 -5.98 -2.51
N LEU A 58 -1.56 -5.88 -1.77
CA LEU A 58 -1.60 -6.25 -0.36
C LEU A 58 -1.18 -7.71 -0.14
N THR A 59 -1.73 -8.66 -0.89
CA THR A 59 -1.33 -10.08 -0.80
C THR A 59 0.17 -10.27 -1.04
N VAL A 60 0.72 -9.59 -2.04
CA VAL A 60 2.16 -9.65 -2.35
C VAL A 60 3.03 -9.18 -1.19
N PHE A 61 2.68 -8.04 -0.57
CA PHE A 61 3.48 -7.49 0.52
C PHE A 61 3.18 -8.11 1.88
N SER A 62 1.99 -8.66 2.10
CA SER A 62 1.67 -9.44 3.30
C SER A 62 2.42 -10.78 3.32
N ASN A 63 2.82 -11.32 2.16
CA ASN A 63 3.58 -12.56 2.05
C ASN A 63 4.99 -12.34 1.50
N ARG A 64 5.79 -11.53 2.22
CA ARG A 64 7.18 -11.22 1.86
C ARG A 64 8.04 -12.44 1.51
N PRO A 65 7.99 -13.58 2.24
CA PRO A 65 8.81 -14.76 1.90
C PRO A 65 8.47 -15.35 0.53
N ALA A 66 7.20 -15.35 0.14
CA ALA A 66 6.76 -15.93 -1.14
C ALA A 66 7.12 -15.05 -2.34
N TYR A 67 6.97 -13.73 -2.22
CA TYR A 67 7.12 -12.83 -3.36
C TYR A 67 8.48 -12.12 -3.43
N ARG A 68 9.19 -11.99 -2.30
CA ARG A 68 10.52 -11.38 -2.19
C ARG A 68 10.67 -9.99 -2.84
N MET A 69 9.56 -9.25 -2.92
CA MET A 69 9.54 -7.84 -3.31
C MET A 69 9.33 -6.99 -2.07
N ASP A 70 10.19 -6.01 -1.87
CA ASP A 70 10.12 -5.13 -0.71
C ASP A 70 9.20 -3.93 -0.98
N LEU A 71 8.32 -3.66 0.00
CA LEU A 71 7.45 -2.49 0.01
C LEU A 71 8.28 -1.26 0.32
N THR A 72 8.11 -0.21 -0.48
CA THR A 72 8.77 1.08 -0.26
C THR A 72 7.75 2.10 0.25
N PHE A 73 8.22 3.15 0.92
CA PHE A 73 7.35 4.18 1.47
C PHE A 73 6.44 4.82 0.41
N THR A 74 6.99 5.19 -0.75
CA THR A 74 6.22 5.76 -1.87
C THR A 74 5.15 4.79 -2.38
N ALA A 75 5.49 3.51 -2.52
CA ALA A 75 4.53 2.49 -2.94
C ALA A 75 3.46 2.23 -1.87
N ALA A 76 3.82 2.26 -0.59
CA ALA A 76 2.89 2.12 0.51
C ALA A 76 1.88 3.27 0.56
N ARG A 77 2.34 4.52 0.44
CA ARG A 77 1.45 5.70 0.36
C ARG A 77 0.50 5.61 -0.84
N LEU A 78 1.02 5.22 -2.01
CA LEU A 78 0.21 5.02 -3.22
C LEU A 78 -0.86 3.96 -3.02
N LEU A 79 -0.49 2.83 -2.40
CA LEU A 79 -1.44 1.75 -2.11
C LEU A 79 -2.49 2.20 -1.09
N LEU A 80 -2.11 2.96 -0.07
CA LEU A 80 -3.04 3.51 0.92
C LEU A 80 -4.04 4.46 0.26
N TYR A 81 -3.57 5.32 -0.64
CA TYR A 81 -4.43 6.17 -1.45
C TYR A 81 -5.42 5.33 -2.30
N ALA A 82 -4.98 4.22 -2.87
CA ALA A 82 -5.86 3.36 -3.66
C ALA A 82 -6.97 2.68 -2.84
N ILE A 83 -6.71 2.36 -1.57
CA ILE A 83 -7.64 1.56 -0.74
C ILE A 83 -8.51 2.37 0.21
N HIS A 84 -8.08 3.56 0.64
CA HIS A 84 -8.73 4.30 1.74
C HIS A 84 -10.20 4.69 1.47
N LYS A 85 -10.62 4.76 0.20
CA LYS A 85 -11.95 5.24 -0.20
C LYS A 85 -12.91 4.13 -0.57
N ASP A 86 -12.46 3.15 -1.36
CA ASP A 86 -13.36 2.17 -1.98
C ASP A 86 -13.22 0.74 -1.42
N TYR A 87 -12.26 0.48 -0.53
CA TYR A 87 -11.97 -0.85 0.01
C TYR A 87 -12.24 -0.93 1.52
N PRO A 88 -12.52 -2.12 2.08
CA PRO A 88 -12.79 -2.29 3.51
C PRO A 88 -11.71 -1.69 4.42
N LEU A 89 -12.07 -1.21 5.61
CA LEU A 89 -11.09 -0.67 6.57
C LEU A 89 -9.97 -1.67 6.89
N SER A 90 -10.27 -2.97 6.90
CA SER A 90 -9.28 -4.04 7.12
C SER A 90 -8.06 -3.92 6.21
N ASP A 91 -8.25 -3.54 4.95
CA ASP A 91 -7.17 -3.42 3.96
C ASP A 91 -6.21 -2.28 4.34
N SER A 92 -6.76 -1.16 4.83
CA SER A 92 -5.97 -0.03 5.33
C SER A 92 -5.23 -0.38 6.62
N VAL A 93 -5.85 -1.17 7.51
CA VAL A 93 -5.22 -1.67 8.74
C VAL A 93 -4.10 -2.64 8.44
N ILE A 94 -4.31 -3.58 7.51
CA ILE A 94 -3.26 -4.50 7.02
C ILE A 94 -2.09 -3.68 6.49
N LEU A 95 -2.33 -2.73 5.59
CA LEU A 95 -1.27 -1.89 5.06
C LEU A 95 -0.54 -1.10 6.16
N ALA A 96 -1.27 -0.50 7.10
CA ALA A 96 -0.68 0.19 8.25
C ALA A 96 0.26 -0.71 9.06
N SER A 97 -0.11 -1.97 9.26
CA SER A 97 0.75 -2.96 9.96
C SER A 97 2.01 -3.34 9.17
N LEU A 98 2.01 -3.20 7.84
CA LEU A 98 3.19 -3.46 7.01
C LEU A 98 4.26 -2.37 7.18
N PHE A 99 3.89 -1.15 7.58
CA PHE A 99 4.85 -0.05 7.74
C PHE A 99 6.02 -0.42 8.67
N PRO A 100 5.80 -0.82 9.94
CA PRO A 100 6.90 -1.24 10.80
C PRO A 100 7.61 -2.51 10.31
N LEU A 101 6.89 -3.46 9.69
CA LEU A 101 7.49 -4.71 9.18
C LEU A 101 8.49 -4.48 8.04
N TYR A 102 8.28 -3.42 7.26
CA TYR A 102 9.17 -2.99 6.19
C TYR A 102 10.10 -1.84 6.60
N ASN A 103 10.18 -1.52 7.90
CA ASN A 103 10.97 -0.39 8.43
C ASN A 103 10.64 0.96 7.75
N LEU A 104 9.39 1.17 7.39
CA LEU A 104 8.92 2.43 6.80
C LEU A 104 8.68 3.49 7.89
N PRO A 105 8.75 4.80 7.55
CA PRO A 105 8.33 5.87 8.46
C PRO A 105 6.93 5.62 9.00
N LYS A 106 6.66 5.95 10.27
CA LYS A 106 5.34 5.76 10.88
C LYS A 106 4.28 6.55 10.10
N LEU A 107 3.06 6.04 10.04
CA LEU A 107 1.93 6.78 9.44
C LEU A 107 1.81 8.18 10.04
N SER A 108 1.95 8.32 11.35
CA SER A 108 1.86 9.59 12.08
C SER A 108 3.03 10.55 11.86
N SER A 109 4.07 10.15 11.11
CA SER A 109 5.14 11.07 10.68
C SER A 109 4.91 11.65 9.29
N ASP A 110 3.84 11.22 8.61
CA ASP A 110 3.50 11.65 7.27
C ASP A 110 2.05 12.16 7.20
N PRO A 111 1.83 13.47 7.02
CA PRO A 111 0.48 14.05 6.98
C PRO A 111 -0.44 13.39 5.96
N ILE A 112 0.11 13.03 4.79
CA ILE A 112 -0.69 12.44 3.71
C ILE A 112 -1.15 11.03 4.10
N SER A 113 -0.21 10.15 4.47
CA SER A 113 -0.58 8.79 4.86
C SER A 113 -1.47 8.78 6.10
N PHE A 114 -1.24 9.70 7.05
CA PHE A 114 -2.07 9.80 8.24
C PHE A 114 -3.50 10.22 7.90
N ALA A 115 -3.68 11.26 7.07
CA ALA A 115 -4.99 11.72 6.62
C ALA A 115 -5.75 10.62 5.87
N LEU A 116 -5.07 9.87 4.99
CA LEU A 116 -5.69 8.77 4.25
C LEU A 116 -6.18 7.65 5.18
N PHE A 117 -5.36 7.26 6.17
CA PHE A 117 -5.75 6.25 7.15
C PHE A 117 -6.95 6.71 8.00
N MET A 118 -6.91 7.95 8.51
CA MET A 118 -8.05 8.52 9.26
C MET A 118 -9.31 8.59 8.40
N SER A 119 -9.18 8.98 7.12
CA SER A 119 -10.32 9.01 6.20
C SER A 119 -10.96 7.63 6.04
N ALA A 120 -10.17 6.56 6.00
CA ALA A 120 -10.69 5.19 5.96
C ALA A 120 -11.48 4.85 7.24
N CYS A 121 -10.98 5.23 8.42
CA CYS A 121 -11.65 5.05 9.71
C CYS A 121 -12.98 5.81 9.77
N VAL A 122 -12.98 7.09 9.41
CA VAL A 122 -14.19 7.94 9.40
C VAL A 122 -15.24 7.39 8.44
N ARG A 123 -14.82 6.96 7.25
CA ARG A 123 -15.72 6.37 6.27
C ARG A 123 -16.35 5.08 6.81
N GLU A 124 -15.56 4.16 7.37
CA GLU A 124 -16.08 2.91 7.95
C GLU A 124 -17.08 3.17 9.08
N ALA A 125 -16.78 4.14 9.95
CA ALA A 125 -17.70 4.56 11.00
C ALA A 125 -19.03 5.05 10.44
N LYS A 126 -19.01 5.82 9.34
CA LYS A 126 -20.22 6.35 8.69
C LYS A 126 -21.01 5.29 7.93
N VAL A 127 -20.35 4.40 7.21
CA VAL A 127 -20.99 3.40 6.35
C VAL A 127 -21.58 2.26 7.18
N SER A 128 -20.81 1.76 8.15
CA SER A 128 -21.15 0.54 8.90
C SER A 128 -21.68 0.83 10.31
N GLY A 129 -21.71 2.10 10.74
CA GLY A 129 -22.03 2.46 12.13
C GLY A 129 -21.01 1.94 13.15
N SER A 130 -19.78 1.67 12.71
CA SER A 130 -18.75 1.01 13.52
C SER A 130 -18.23 1.93 14.62
N GLN A 131 -18.68 1.71 15.86
CA GLN A 131 -18.20 2.45 17.03
C GLN A 131 -16.67 2.35 17.23
N PRO A 132 -16.02 1.18 17.05
CA PRO A 132 -14.56 1.10 17.14
C PRO A 132 -13.86 1.97 16.10
N ALA A 133 -14.34 2.00 14.85
CA ALA A 133 -13.75 2.84 13.81
C ALA A 133 -13.90 4.33 14.13
N TRP A 134 -15.04 4.74 14.71
CA TRP A 134 -15.26 6.10 15.17
C TRP A 134 -14.29 6.49 16.29
N THR A 135 -14.16 5.66 17.33
CA THR A 135 -13.24 5.90 18.44
C THR A 135 -11.79 6.04 17.97
N ILE A 136 -11.35 5.19 17.03
CA ILE A 136 -10.03 5.31 16.43
C ILE A 136 -9.89 6.67 15.72
N ALA A 137 -10.84 7.03 14.87
CA ALA A 137 -10.79 8.31 14.15
C ALA A 137 -10.71 9.52 15.08
N THR A 138 -11.51 9.56 16.16
CA THR A 138 -11.50 10.67 17.11
C THR A 138 -10.21 10.73 17.93
N THR A 139 -9.64 9.57 18.27
CA THR A 139 -8.37 9.50 19.02
C THR A 139 -7.19 9.98 18.17
N LEU A 140 -7.25 9.76 16.86
CA LEU A 140 -6.21 10.18 15.92
C LEU A 140 -6.28 11.67 15.55
N LEU A 141 -7.35 12.37 15.91
CA LEU A 141 -7.53 13.78 15.57
C LEU A 141 -6.46 14.69 16.19
N SER A 142 -6.24 14.59 17.50
CA SER A 142 -5.25 15.45 18.18
C SER A 142 -3.81 15.23 17.68
N PRO A 143 -3.31 13.98 17.52
CA PRO A 143 -2.01 13.74 16.90
C PRO A 143 -1.90 14.25 15.45
N PHE A 144 -3.01 14.26 14.71
CA PHE A 144 -3.02 14.77 13.34
C PHE A 144 -2.93 16.30 13.29
N GLU A 145 -3.66 17.00 14.15
CA GLU A 145 -3.58 18.46 14.27
C GLU A 145 -2.16 18.91 14.67
N GLU A 146 -1.53 18.19 15.60
CA GLU A 146 -0.14 18.43 15.98
C GLU A 146 0.81 18.25 14.79
N LEU A 147 0.66 17.16 14.03
CA LEU A 147 1.48 16.91 12.85
C LEU A 147 1.30 18.01 11.78
N LEU A 148 0.07 18.48 11.55
CA LEU A 148 -0.18 19.57 10.61
C LEU A 148 0.48 20.87 11.04
N SER A 149 0.47 21.18 12.35
CA SER A 149 1.13 22.39 12.87
C SER A 149 2.65 22.41 12.67
N GLN A 150 3.27 21.22 12.58
CA GLN A 150 4.71 21.05 12.40
C GLN A 150 5.12 20.93 10.93
N THR A 151 4.16 20.74 10.02
CA THR A 151 4.43 20.56 8.59
C THR A 151 4.29 21.91 7.86
N PRO A 152 5.32 22.39 7.15
CA PRO A 152 5.20 23.59 6.34
C PRO A 152 4.22 23.39 5.16
N PRO A 153 3.54 24.46 4.69
CA PRO A 153 2.57 24.39 3.60
C PRO A 153 3.18 23.99 2.25
#